data_AF-A0A1G3ICC6-F1
#
_entry.id   AF-A0A1G3ICC6-F1
#
_cell.length_a   1.000
_cell.length_b   1.000
_cell.length_c   1.000
_cell.angle_alpha   90.00
_cell.angle_beta   90.00
_cell.angle_gamma   90.00
#
_symmetry.space_group_name_H-M   'P 1'
#
loop_
_entity.id
_entity.type
_entity.pdbx_description
1 polymer ?
#
loop_
_entity_poly.entity_id
_entity_poly.type
_entity_poly.pdbx_seq_one_letter_code
_entity_poly.pdbx_strand_id
1 'polypeptide(L)'
;MEKPVPPRFEEFGLTEIEYRKTPKLLRHVLCEKTCARLGLIIAAAAGAATFAGLLNKMESTLHGWYFGLPVGFVVFLMAAFLAPVFIRFPVRFLSALQERLSGAVSESARRAALYDDAMEDYRKAMIKYKSQYR
;
A
#
# COMPACT_ATOMS: atom_id res chain seq x y z
N MET A 1 28.73 1.06 13.57
CA MET A 1 27.45 1.72 13.93
C MET A 1 26.92 1.06 15.18
N GLU A 2 26.35 1.81 16.12
CA GLU A 2 25.66 1.20 17.26
C GLU A 2 24.37 0.51 16.78
N LYS A 3 24.01 -0.60 17.43
CA LYS A 3 22.77 -1.31 17.12
C LYS A 3 21.60 -0.40 17.50
N PRO A 4 20.66 -0.10 16.59
CA PRO A 4 19.49 0.69 16.94
C PRO A 4 18.69 -0.03 18.04
N VAL A 5 18.19 0.74 19.01
CA VAL A 5 17.37 0.27 20.14
C VAL A 5 15.89 0.48 19.79
N PRO A 6 15.00 -0.51 20.05
CA PRO A 6 13.58 -0.32 19.78
C PRO A 6 12.98 0.73 20.73
N PRO A 7 12.12 1.64 20.24
CA PRO A 7 11.42 2.62 21.07
C PRO A 7 10.51 1.92 22.08
N ARG A 8 10.38 2.49 23.29
CA ARG A 8 9.53 1.95 24.36
C ARG A 8 8.19 2.67 24.42
N PHE A 9 7.11 1.97 24.76
CA PHE A 9 5.77 2.58 24.88
C PHE A 9 5.73 3.75 25.90
N GLU A 10 6.48 3.63 26.99
CA GLU A 10 6.56 4.64 28.06
C GLU A 10 7.10 5.99 27.58
N GLU A 11 8.02 5.98 26.60
CA GLU A 11 8.60 7.19 25.99
C GLU A 11 7.54 8.04 25.25
N PHE A 12 6.41 7.42 24.89
CA PHE A 12 5.29 8.06 24.20
C PHE A 12 4.07 8.26 25.12
N GLY A 13 4.22 8.02 26.43
CA GLY A 13 3.13 8.15 27.41
C GLY A 13 1.95 7.22 27.11
N LEU A 14 2.25 5.98 26.67
CA LEU A 14 1.29 4.94 26.32
C LEU A 14 1.53 3.68 27.14
N THR A 15 0.45 3.03 27.54
CA THR A 15 0.50 1.66 28.06
C THR A 15 0.26 0.63 26.95
N GLU A 16 0.74 -0.61 27.12
CA GLU A 16 0.53 -1.67 26.13
C GLU A 16 -0.97 -1.97 25.92
N ILE A 17 -1.78 -1.83 26.97
CA ILE A 17 -3.23 -2.04 26.95
C ILE A 17 -3.93 -0.97 26.12
N GLU A 18 -3.54 0.31 26.28
CA GLU A 18 -4.07 1.41 25.47
C GLU A 18 -3.67 1.25 24.01
N TYR A 19 -2.40 0.95 23.74
CA TYR A 19 -1.91 0.75 22.38
C TYR A 19 -2.71 -0.33 21.63
N ARG A 20 -3.01 -1.47 22.29
CA ARG A 20 -3.82 -2.55 21.69
C ARG A 20 -5.26 -2.15 21.38
N LYS A 21 -5.84 -1.22 22.15
CA LYS A 21 -7.21 -0.75 21.93
C LYS A 21 -7.30 0.32 20.85
N THR A 22 -6.20 1.03 20.57
CA THR A 22 -6.17 2.06 19.53
C THR A 22 -6.25 1.46 18.13
N PRO A 23 -7.16 1.96 17.26
CA PRO A 23 -7.22 1.53 15.87
C PRO A 23 -5.96 1.99 15.14
N LYS A 24 -5.28 1.04 14.47
CA LYS A 24 -4.12 1.34 13.63
C LYS A 24 -4.53 2.13 12.39
N LEU A 25 -3.67 3.06 11.96
CA LEU A 25 -3.89 3.82 10.74
C LEU A 25 -3.84 2.89 9.52
N LEU A 26 -4.70 3.15 8.53
CA LEU A 26 -4.73 2.39 7.27
C LEU A 26 -3.35 2.29 6.58
N ARG A 27 -2.50 3.32 6.69
CA ARG A 27 -1.13 3.32 6.15
C ARG A 27 -0.23 2.22 6.74
N HIS A 28 -0.43 1.84 8.00
CA HIS A 28 0.36 0.80 8.67
C HIS A 28 -0.22 -0.60 8.42
N VAL A 29 -1.50 -0.69 8.00
CA VAL A 29 -2.17 -1.94 7.63
C VAL A 29 -1.92 -2.28 6.15
N LEU A 30 -2.01 -1.29 5.27
CA LEU A 30 -1.79 -1.44 3.82
C LEU A 30 -0.32 -1.22 3.48
N CYS A 31 0.46 -2.30 3.54
CA CYS A 31 1.85 -2.31 3.09
C CYS A 31 1.93 -2.09 1.56
N GLU A 32 3.03 -1.48 1.08
CA GLU A 32 3.27 -1.25 -0.35
C GLU A 32 3.15 -2.53 -1.19
N LYS A 33 3.56 -3.68 -0.65
CA LYS A 33 3.40 -4.99 -1.30
C LYS A 33 1.93 -5.38 -1.48
N THR A 34 1.07 -5.03 -0.53
CA THR A 34 -0.37 -5.31 -0.60
C THR A 34 -1.03 -4.41 -1.62
N CYS A 35 -0.67 -3.12 -1.67
CA CYS A 35 -1.14 -2.19 -2.71
C CYS A 35 -0.68 -2.61 -4.11
N ALA A 36 0.56 -3.07 -4.26
CA ALA A 36 1.08 -3.58 -5.53
C ALA A 36 0.33 -4.85 -5.98
N ARG A 37 0.05 -5.78 -5.06
CA ARG A 37 -0.75 -6.98 -5.33
C ARG A 37 -2.18 -6.64 -5.75
N LEU A 38 -2.83 -5.70 -5.06
CA LEU A 38 -4.17 -5.24 -5.42
C LEU A 38 -4.18 -4.54 -6.78
N GLY A 39 -3.17 -3.71 -7.06
CA GLY A 39 -3.00 -3.08 -8.37
C GLY A 39 -2.84 -4.12 -9.49
N LEU A 40 -2.07 -5.18 -9.24
CA LEU A 40 -1.88 -6.28 -10.19
C LEU A 40 -3.19 -7.04 -10.47
N ILE A 41 -4.01 -7.30 -9.43
CA ILE A 41 -5.29 -7.99 -9.57
C ILE A 41 -6.27 -7.14 -10.40
N ILE A 42 -6.36 -5.84 -10.10
CA ILE A 42 -7.23 -4.92 -10.85
C ILE A 42 -6.77 -4.80 -12.29
N ALA A 43 -5.45 -4.73 -12.53
CA ALA A 43 -4.89 -4.70 -13.87
C ALA A 43 -5.15 -5.99 -14.66
N ALA A 44 -5.04 -7.15 -14.02
CA ALA A 44 -5.37 -8.43 -14.63
C ALA A 44 -6.86 -8.52 -14.98
N ALA A 45 -7.75 -8.06 -14.09
CA ALA A 45 -9.19 -8.02 -14.35
C ALA A 45 -9.55 -7.05 -15.50
N ALA A 46 -8.97 -5.85 -15.49
CA ALA A 46 -9.17 -4.86 -16.56
C ALA A 46 -8.65 -5.39 -17.91
N GLY A 47 -7.43 -5.94 -17.93
CA GLY A 47 -6.83 -6.56 -19.10
C GLY A 47 -7.69 -7.70 -19.66
N ALA A 48 -8.15 -8.61 -18.80
CA ALA A 48 -9.05 -9.71 -19.18
C ALA A 48 -10.40 -9.22 -19.72
N ALA A 49 -10.99 -8.17 -19.12
CA ALA A 49 -12.24 -7.57 -19.59
C ALA A 49 -12.09 -6.93 -20.97
N THR A 50 -10.99 -6.20 -21.23
CA THR A 50 -10.70 -5.70 -22.59
C THR A 50 -10.46 -6.83 -23.58
N PHE A 51 -9.80 -7.92 -23.18
CA PHE A 51 -9.58 -9.07 -24.04
C PHE A 51 -10.90 -9.77 -24.40
N ALA A 52 -11.79 -9.98 -23.42
CA ALA A 52 -13.12 -10.51 -23.64
C ALA A 52 -14.00 -9.59 -24.52
N GLY A 53 -13.92 -8.28 -24.32
CA GLY A 53 -14.62 -7.28 -25.14
C GLY A 53 -14.15 -7.24 -26.60
N LEU A 54 -12.85 -7.47 -26.84
CA LEU A 54 -12.29 -7.59 -28.18
C LEU A 54 -12.71 -8.89 -28.87
N LEU A 55 -12.72 -10.02 -28.13
CA LEU A 55 -13.21 -11.30 -28.65
C LEU A 55 -14.68 -11.25 -29.07
N ASN A 56 -15.53 -10.56 -28.31
CA ASN A 56 -16.95 -10.39 -28.64
C ASN A 56 -17.22 -9.51 -29.88
N LYS A 57 -16.21 -8.78 -30.40
CA LYS A 57 -16.34 -7.90 -31.57
C LYS A 57 -15.58 -8.38 -32.81
N MET A 58 -14.97 -9.57 -32.80
CA MET A 58 -14.09 -10.04 -33.87
C MET A 58 -14.69 -11.21 -34.66
N GLU A 59 -15.38 -10.91 -35.75
CA GLU A 59 -15.85 -11.89 -36.75
C GLU A 59 -14.76 -12.35 -37.74
N SER A 60 -13.55 -11.78 -37.71
CA SER A 60 -12.44 -12.18 -38.61
C SER A 60 -11.19 -12.58 -37.82
N THR A 61 -10.98 -13.89 -37.70
CA THR A 61 -10.11 -14.59 -36.75
C THR A 61 -8.61 -14.31 -36.91
N LEU A 62 -8.16 -13.72 -38.03
CA LEU A 62 -6.73 -13.53 -38.32
C LEU A 62 -6.21 -12.10 -38.08
N HIS A 63 -6.99 -11.07 -38.39
CA HIS A 63 -6.59 -9.67 -38.15
C HIS A 63 -6.86 -9.24 -36.70
N GLY A 64 -7.88 -9.84 -36.07
CA GLY A 64 -8.26 -9.52 -34.71
C GLY A 64 -7.24 -9.92 -33.65
N TRP A 65 -6.58 -11.07 -33.82
CA TRP A 65 -5.58 -11.55 -32.86
C TRP A 65 -4.29 -10.71 -32.89
N TYR A 66 -3.84 -10.31 -34.08
CA TYR A 66 -2.62 -9.51 -34.24
C TYR A 66 -2.74 -8.08 -33.69
N PHE A 67 -3.94 -7.49 -33.71
CA PHE A 67 -4.17 -6.14 -33.17
C PHE A 67 -4.74 -6.16 -31.74
N GLY A 68 -5.54 -7.15 -31.37
CA GLY A 68 -6.17 -7.24 -30.05
C GLY A 68 -5.21 -7.62 -28.93
N LEU A 69 -4.25 -8.51 -29.18
CA LEU A 69 -3.23 -8.90 -28.19
C LEU A 69 -2.33 -7.73 -27.78
N PRO A 70 -1.73 -6.96 -28.72
CA PRO A 70 -0.91 -5.82 -28.35
C PRO A 70 -1.72 -4.72 -27.64
N VAL A 71 -2.94 -4.43 -28.10
CA VAL A 71 -3.79 -3.40 -27.48
C VAL A 71 -4.21 -3.81 -26.07
N GLY A 72 -4.63 -5.06 -25.88
CA GLY A 72 -4.96 -5.60 -24.55
C GLY A 72 -3.74 -5.62 -23.62
N PHE A 73 -2.55 -5.93 -24.15
CA PHE A 73 -1.30 -5.89 -23.39
C PHE A 73 -0.90 -4.48 -22.98
N VAL A 74 -1.05 -3.49 -23.87
CA VAL A 74 -0.80 -2.07 -23.55
C VAL A 74 -1.78 -1.57 -22.49
N VAL A 75 -3.07 -1.92 -22.59
CA VAL A 75 -4.07 -1.58 -21.56
C VAL A 75 -3.75 -2.27 -20.24
N PHE A 76 -3.33 -3.53 -20.25
CA PHE A 76 -2.87 -4.24 -19.07
C PHE A 76 -1.67 -3.55 -18.42
N LEU A 77 -0.66 -3.17 -19.20
CA LEU A 77 0.51 -2.45 -18.70
C LEU A 77 0.10 -1.11 -18.09
N MET A 78 -0.69 -0.30 -18.82
CA MET A 78 -1.23 0.97 -18.31
C MET A 78 -1.96 0.78 -16.98
N ALA A 79 -2.87 -0.20 -16.90
CA ALA A 79 -3.60 -0.49 -15.68
C ALA A 79 -2.68 -0.98 -14.55
N ALA A 80 -1.67 -1.81 -14.83
CA ALA A 80 -0.72 -2.33 -13.84
C ALA A 80 0.18 -1.24 -13.25
N PHE A 81 0.56 -0.24 -14.05
CA PHE A 81 1.36 0.89 -13.58
C PHE A 81 0.52 1.99 -12.92
N LEU A 82 -0.69 2.27 -13.41
CA LEU A 82 -1.56 3.33 -12.86
C LEU A 82 -2.36 2.86 -11.64
N ALA A 83 -2.82 1.61 -11.56
CA ALA A 83 -3.64 1.14 -10.45
C ALA A 83 -2.95 1.28 -9.07
N PRO A 84 -1.65 0.95 -8.90
CA PRO A 84 -0.95 1.19 -7.65
C PRO A 84 -0.93 2.67 -7.25
N VAL A 85 -0.82 3.58 -8.22
CA VAL A 85 -0.85 5.04 -7.99
C VAL A 85 -2.25 5.48 -7.55
N PHE A 86 -3.29 5.02 -8.26
CA PHE A 86 -4.69 5.30 -7.94
C PHE A 86 -5.17 4.67 -6.63
N ILE A 87 -4.54 3.60 -6.14
CA ILE A 87 -4.84 3.03 -4.81
C ILE A 87 -4.05 3.75 -3.74
N ARG A 88 -2.77 4.04 -3.97
CA ARG A 88 -1.87 4.66 -2.98
C ARG A 88 -2.33 6.07 -2.61
N PHE A 89 -2.82 6.85 -3.57
CA PHE A 89 -3.27 8.22 -3.34
C PHE A 89 -4.47 8.31 -2.37
N PRO A 90 -5.62 7.65 -2.61
CA PRO A 90 -6.74 7.66 -1.68
C PRO A 90 -6.41 6.98 -0.36
N VAL A 91 -5.57 5.94 -0.31
CA VAL A 91 -5.13 5.35 0.97
C VAL A 91 -4.33 6.34 1.81
N ARG A 92 -3.42 7.12 1.20
CA ARG A 92 -2.70 8.19 1.89
C ARG A 92 -3.62 9.31 2.34
N PHE A 93 -4.56 9.72 1.47
CA PHE A 93 -5.54 10.74 1.80
C PHE A 93 -6.44 10.32 2.98
N LEU A 94 -7.00 9.11 2.92
CA LEU A 94 -7.82 8.54 3.99
C LEU A 94 -7.03 8.35 5.28
N SER A 95 -5.76 7.97 5.20
CA SER A 95 -4.90 7.85 6.39
C SER A 95 -4.64 9.23 7.03
N ALA A 96 -4.37 10.27 6.22
CA ALA A 96 -4.21 11.63 6.72
C ALA A 96 -5.52 12.19 7.30
N LEU A 97 -6.66 11.84 6.71
CA LEU A 97 -7.98 12.18 7.24
C LEU A 97 -8.23 11.47 8.58
N GLN A 98 -7.90 10.17 8.66
CA GLN A 98 -8.01 9.37 9.87
C GLN A 98 -7.13 9.94 10.98
N GLU A 99 -5.92 10.40 10.67
CA GLU A 99 -4.99 11.02 11.63
C GLU A 99 -5.50 12.38 12.14
N ARG A 100 -6.13 13.19 11.27
CA ARG A 100 -6.79 14.43 11.69
C ARG A 100 -8.03 14.19 12.55
N LEU A 101 -8.83 13.19 12.19
CA LEU A 101 -10.04 12.84 12.94
C LEU A 101 -9.70 12.15 14.27
N SER A 102 -8.75 11.20 14.28
CA SER A 102 -8.33 10.51 15.49
C SER A 102 -7.55 11.43 16.42
N GLY A 103 -6.70 12.31 15.89
CA GLY A 103 -6.01 13.34 16.67
C GLY A 103 -6.94 14.38 17.27
N ALA A 104 -8.10 14.63 16.65
CA ALA A 104 -9.16 15.47 17.21
C ALA A 104 -10.02 14.75 18.26
N VAL A 105 -10.08 13.41 18.22
CA VAL A 105 -10.99 12.60 19.06
C VAL A 105 -10.29 11.94 20.26
N SER A 106 -9.01 11.57 20.16
CA SER A 106 -8.26 11.06 21.32
C SER A 106 -6.74 11.31 21.24
N GLU A 107 -6.19 11.86 22.32
CA GLU A 107 -4.76 12.10 22.47
C GLU A 107 -3.95 10.79 22.45
N SER A 108 -4.56 9.69 22.93
CA SER A 108 -3.99 8.34 22.88
C SER A 108 -3.80 7.82 21.46
N ALA A 109 -4.70 8.13 20.51
CA ALA A 109 -4.53 7.76 19.10
C ALA A 109 -3.38 8.53 18.45
N ARG A 110 -3.21 9.80 18.81
CA ARG A 110 -2.08 10.61 18.33
C ARG A 110 -0.74 10.05 18.83
N ARG A 111 -0.66 9.67 20.11
CA ARG A 111 0.55 9.04 20.68
C ARG A 111 0.84 7.69 20.02
N ALA A 112 -0.20 6.89 19.74
CA ALA A 112 -0.03 5.58 19.12
C ALA A 112 0.50 5.70 17.68
N ALA A 113 0.05 6.70 16.93
CA ALA A 113 0.59 7.03 15.61
C ALA A 113 2.08 7.41 15.66
N LEU A 114 2.48 8.24 16.64
CA LEU A 114 3.89 8.63 16.83
C LEU A 114 4.78 7.43 17.17
N TYR A 115 4.28 6.50 17.98
CA TYR A 115 4.98 5.26 18.28
C TYR A 115 5.13 4.37 17.02
N ASP A 116 4.07 4.24 16.23
CA ASP A 116 4.09 3.46 14.99
C ASP A 116 5.10 4.05 13.97
N ASP A 117 5.18 5.38 13.84
CA ASP A 117 6.16 6.06 13.00
C ASP A 117 7.60 5.83 13.49
N ALA A 118 7.85 5.97 14.80
CA ALA A 118 9.16 5.69 15.39
C ALA A 118 9.59 4.23 15.20
N MET A 119 8.65 3.29 15.29
CA MET A 119 8.90 1.87 15.01
C MET A 119 9.22 1.60 13.53
N GLU A 120 8.65 2.37 12.60
CA GLU A 120 8.99 2.27 11.19
C GLU A 120 10.42 2.77 10.91
N ASP A 121 10.81 3.89 11.52
CA ASP A 121 12.17 4.43 11.43
C ASP A 121 13.20 3.50 12.05
N TYR A 122 12.89 2.91 13.21
CA TYR A 122 13.69 1.85 13.81
C TYR A 122 13.87 0.65 12.87
N ARG A 123 12.81 0.19 12.18
CA ARG A 123 12.92 -0.90 11.20
C ARG A 123 13.86 -0.55 10.04
N LYS A 124 13.74 0.67 9.49
CA LYS A 124 14.63 1.14 8.41
C LYS A 124 16.08 1.17 8.87
N ALA A 125 16.34 1.71 10.07
CA ALA A 125 17.67 1.74 10.67
C ALA A 125 18.23 0.33 10.91
N MET A 126 17.41 -0.60 11.40
CA MET A 126 17.82 -1.98 11.65
C MET A 126 18.12 -2.75 10.36
N ILE A 127 17.38 -2.52 9.28
CA ILE A 127 17.68 -3.10 7.95
C ILE A 127 19.04 -2.62 7.47
N LYS A 128 19.32 -1.30 7.58
CA LYS A 128 20.59 -0.70 7.18
C LYS A 128 21.77 -1.22 8.02
N TYR A 129 21.57 -1.37 9.34
CA TYR A 129 22.56 -2.00 10.22
C TYR A 129 22.85 -3.43 9.76
N LYS A 130 21.83 -4.26 9.56
CA LYS A 130 22.01 -5.65 9.11
C LYS A 130 22.71 -5.78 7.77
N SER A 131 22.48 -4.86 6.83
CA SER A 131 23.15 -4.89 5.52
C SER A 131 24.62 -4.50 5.57
N GLN A 132 25.08 -3.81 6.62
CA GLN A 132 26.49 -3.41 6.76
C GLN A 132 27.35 -4.45 7.50
N TYR A 133 26.73 -5.37 8.23
CA TYR A 133 27.41 -6.43 8.98
C TYR A 133 27.16 -7.82 8.36
N ARG A 134 26.93 -7.85 7.05
CA ARG A 134 26.74 -9.06 6.24
C ARG A 134 27.79 -9.09 5.15
#